data_AF-A0A521YU61-F1
#
_entry.id   AF-A0A521YU61-F1
#
_cell.length_a   1.000
_cell.length_b   1.000
_cell.length_c   1.000
_cell.angle_alpha   90.00
_cell.angle_beta   90.00
_cell.angle_gamma   90.00
#
_symmetry.space_group_name_H-M   'P 1'
#
loop_
_entity.id
_entity.type
_entity.pdbx_description
1 polymer ?
#
loop_
_entity_poly.entity_id
_entity_poly.type
_entity_poly.pdbx_seq_one_letter_code
_entity_poly.pdbx_strand_id
1 'polypeptide(L)'
;MCRSWRSSAISRPRRASPRSPRARRWCACRSSMPQSASRNAAGARRRSSPRWRPTCARRSTARASAPRCSSSSRSTARPFCAARCSPRGSSATATRPSTSACRCPPGGTASWRGCATAPKAISTTARRRRWSSDPGARSSSTSWPPRVASSFVLDREIGDRPYFRNLGNRVCPQFLEPLRHLGALGYWLFWLLAASGIYLYIRFDTSLTGAYDSIDRLEWWFGGILRSVHRYAADAFVVVVAAHLVRELLAGRFRGFRAFSWISGVPLVWLLYGSGIVGTWLVWDARAQFSFIATLEWMHMPVSSAEQAFDRLFSFFVFLHLGVPLLLLAGMWIHVQRLGRPATVAPGVQALGMTLSLLVISLIKPVASAARWDPRTVPQALDIDWLMLFAHPLMYATSPAALWAMALGLTALLTVLPYLSRKPKLVAARVDPANCNGCGRCVADCPYEAVSVVSGKAIVLAERCAACGICAGACPSSTPFRSARELVSGIDLPDLTVHGLRRRLRGALPAPEVVFRCEQASGPGIGVRCIAMLPPSFVEYALRNGARSVKAVGCGAECAYRLGLALADERFSRRRDPKLRPTVRVKRKDNEYSFALR
;
A
#
# COMPACT_ATOMS: atom_id res chain seq x y z
N MET A 1 50.19 34.60 5.79
CA MET A 1 51.60 34.82 6.21
C MET A 1 51.81 34.23 7.61
N CYS A 2 53.08 34.10 8.01
CA CYS A 2 53.66 33.34 9.13
C CYS A 2 53.13 33.55 10.57
N ARG A 3 53.60 32.66 11.48
CA ARG A 3 53.64 32.71 12.97
C ARG A 3 52.30 32.45 13.68
N SER A 4 52.10 31.47 14.58
CA SER A 4 52.95 30.53 15.37
C SER A 4 53.60 31.06 16.66
N TRP A 5 53.95 30.11 17.57
CA TRP A 5 54.38 30.16 18.99
C TRP A 5 53.25 29.74 19.98
N ARG A 6 53.38 28.78 20.92
CA ARG A 6 54.43 28.33 21.89
C ARG A 6 54.69 29.35 23.03
N SER A 7 54.83 28.97 24.31
CA SER A 7 54.58 27.68 25.01
C SER A 7 54.66 27.86 26.55
N SER A 8 54.35 26.77 27.29
CA SER A 8 54.84 26.33 28.63
C SER A 8 53.72 26.17 29.66
N ALA A 9 53.38 25.00 30.22
CA ALA A 9 54.14 23.93 30.92
C ALA A 9 54.26 24.18 32.45
N ILE A 10 53.80 23.21 33.28
CA ILE A 10 54.41 22.69 34.54
C ILE A 10 53.41 21.84 35.38
N SER A 11 53.93 20.78 36.00
CA SER A 11 53.40 19.98 37.13
C SER A 11 52.16 19.06 36.99
N ARG A 12 52.41 17.77 37.29
CA ARG A 12 51.60 16.83 38.10
C ARG A 12 52.39 16.62 39.43
N PRO A 13 51.85 16.08 40.57
CA PRO A 13 50.97 14.89 40.60
C PRO A 13 50.01 14.70 41.82
N ARG A 14 49.42 13.49 41.90
CA ARG A 14 48.85 12.75 43.07
C ARG A 14 47.41 13.03 43.57
N ARG A 15 46.61 11.95 43.42
CA ARG A 15 45.63 11.35 44.37
C ARG A 15 44.55 12.22 45.05
N ALA A 16 43.29 12.00 44.63
CA ALA A 16 42.15 11.79 45.55
C ALA A 16 41.03 10.98 44.85
N SER A 17 40.16 10.32 45.62
CA SER A 17 38.98 9.62 45.12
C SER A 17 37.71 10.45 45.34
N PRO A 18 36.82 10.63 44.34
CA PRO A 18 35.53 11.28 44.53
C PRO A 18 34.45 10.28 44.95
N ARG A 19 33.78 10.55 46.08
CA ARG A 19 32.49 9.94 46.43
C ARG A 19 31.42 10.38 45.43
N SER A 20 30.47 9.50 45.07
CA SER A 20 29.19 9.94 44.52
C SER A 20 28.26 10.45 45.64
N PRO A 21 27.21 11.24 45.33
CA PRO A 21 25.91 10.58 45.17
C PRO A 21 24.86 11.27 44.23
N ARG A 22 23.88 10.47 43.79
CA ARG A 22 22.48 10.83 43.45
C ARG A 22 22.20 11.77 42.25
N ALA A 23 21.98 11.15 41.09
CA ALA A 23 20.83 11.52 40.24
C ALA A 23 19.54 10.81 40.73
N ARG A 24 18.35 11.29 40.37
CA ARG A 24 17.06 10.75 40.86
C ARG A 24 16.32 9.87 39.84
N ARG A 25 16.00 8.65 40.30
CA ARG A 25 14.86 7.76 39.95
C ARG A 25 13.96 8.15 38.77
N TRP A 26 13.70 7.18 37.90
CA TRP A 26 12.32 6.69 37.65
C TRP A 26 12.29 5.17 37.91
N CYS A 27 11.12 4.61 38.21
CA CYS A 27 10.99 3.28 38.82
C CYS A 27 10.40 2.21 37.88
N ALA A 28 10.91 0.99 38.01
CA ALA A 28 10.22 -0.25 37.66
C ALA A 28 10.35 -1.23 38.84
N CYS A 29 9.28 -1.96 39.18
CA CYS A 29 9.32 -3.04 40.16
C CYS A 29 10.07 -4.26 39.57
N ARG A 30 10.97 -4.95 40.29
CA ARG A 30 10.72 -5.86 41.43
C ARG A 30 9.71 -6.98 41.08
N SER A 31 9.92 -8.25 41.41
CA SER A 31 10.97 -8.95 42.22
C SER A 31 10.71 -10.48 42.12
N SER A 32 11.56 -11.45 42.50
CA SER A 32 12.97 -11.54 42.94
C SER A 32 13.35 -13.02 43.07
N MET A 33 14.64 -13.37 42.94
CA MET A 33 15.19 -14.64 43.47
C MET A 33 16.51 -14.37 44.23
N PRO A 34 16.76 -15.05 45.38
CA PRO A 34 17.97 -14.87 46.18
C PRO A 34 19.16 -15.70 45.66
N GLN A 35 20.35 -15.44 46.21
CA GLN A 35 21.61 -16.06 45.81
C GLN A 35 22.09 -17.08 46.84
N SER A 36 22.67 -18.18 46.36
CA SER A 36 23.79 -18.87 47.00
C SER A 36 24.55 -19.70 45.94
N ALA A 37 25.78 -20.14 46.14
CA ALA A 37 27.01 -19.46 46.56
C ALA A 37 28.14 -20.51 46.55
N SER A 38 29.09 -20.33 45.63
CA SER A 38 30.51 -20.69 45.76
C SER A 38 31.06 -22.08 45.36
N ARG A 39 32.36 -22.01 45.02
CA ARG A 39 33.43 -23.03 44.96
C ARG A 39 33.62 -23.84 43.67
N ASN A 40 34.85 -23.76 43.17
CA ASN A 40 35.42 -24.53 42.08
C ASN A 40 36.05 -25.83 42.62
N ALA A 41 36.08 -26.88 41.80
CA ALA A 41 37.06 -27.96 41.87
C ALA A 41 37.26 -28.55 40.45
N ALA A 42 38.37 -29.26 40.22
CA ALA A 42 38.74 -29.81 38.91
C ALA A 42 39.15 -31.28 39.04
N GLY A 43 39.08 -32.08 37.95
CA GLY A 43 39.82 -33.36 37.87
C GLY A 43 39.17 -34.52 37.10
N ALA A 44 39.79 -34.85 35.95
CA ALA A 44 40.09 -36.19 35.43
C ALA A 44 39.05 -37.36 35.40
N ARG A 45 38.65 -37.72 34.16
CA ARG A 45 38.67 -39.07 33.51
C ARG A 45 38.35 -40.35 34.34
N ARG A 46 37.38 -41.18 33.86
CA ARG A 46 37.61 -42.53 33.23
C ARG A 46 36.34 -43.34 32.83
N ARG A 47 36.42 -44.00 31.67
CA ARG A 47 35.93 -45.36 31.24
C ARG A 47 34.44 -45.83 31.25
N SER A 48 33.99 -46.24 30.05
CA SER A 48 33.22 -47.46 29.63
C SER A 48 31.76 -47.79 30.08
N SER A 49 30.84 -47.74 29.11
CA SER A 49 29.89 -48.78 28.57
C SER A 49 29.75 -50.17 29.26
N PRO A 50 28.63 -50.97 29.10
CA PRO A 50 27.86 -51.12 27.83
C PRO A 50 26.36 -51.61 27.85
N ARG A 51 25.75 -51.66 26.62
CA ARG A 51 24.71 -52.63 26.12
C ARG A 51 23.27 -52.59 26.74
N TRP A 52 22.19 -53.15 26.14
CA TRP A 52 21.96 -53.91 24.89
C TRP A 52 20.64 -53.46 24.17
N ARG A 53 20.29 -54.10 23.05
CA ARG A 53 19.06 -53.98 22.19
C ARG A 53 18.27 -55.34 22.24
N PRO A 54 17.09 -55.60 21.59
CA PRO A 54 16.72 -55.20 20.21
C PRO A 54 15.19 -55.07 19.81
N THR A 55 14.97 -54.73 18.52
CA THR A 55 13.92 -55.11 17.49
C THR A 55 12.56 -55.80 17.85
N CYS A 56 11.47 -55.79 17.04
CA CYS A 56 11.22 -55.38 15.64
C CYS A 56 9.71 -55.24 15.26
N ALA A 57 9.41 -54.56 14.13
CA ALA A 57 8.35 -54.82 13.11
C ALA A 57 6.83 -54.93 13.50
N ARG A 58 5.84 -54.97 12.56
CA ARG A 58 5.51 -54.15 11.36
C ARG A 58 4.10 -54.55 10.84
N ARG A 59 3.37 -53.65 10.14
CA ARG A 59 2.15 -53.91 9.30
C ARG A 59 0.85 -54.38 10.03
N SER A 60 -0.32 -54.52 9.38
CA SER A 60 -1.14 -53.55 8.58
C SER A 60 -2.42 -54.19 7.98
N THR A 61 -3.63 -53.74 8.36
CA THR A 61 -4.94 -53.88 7.65
C THR A 61 -6.08 -53.29 8.53
N ALA A 62 -7.37 -53.36 8.19
CA ALA A 62 -8.11 -52.64 7.13
C ALA A 62 -9.60 -53.08 7.12
N ARG A 63 -10.56 -52.12 7.21
CA ARG A 63 -12.03 -52.34 7.23
C ARG A 63 -12.50 -53.15 8.49
N ALA A 64 -13.78 -53.30 8.83
CA ALA A 64 -15.04 -52.94 8.15
C ALA A 64 -16.14 -52.40 9.11
N SER A 65 -17.30 -52.12 8.52
CA SER A 65 -18.49 -51.39 9.00
C SER A 65 -19.45 -52.08 10.00
N ALA A 66 -20.18 -51.24 10.77
CA ALA A 66 -21.59 -51.42 11.21
C ALA A 66 -21.87 -52.47 12.33
N PRO A 67 -23.07 -52.51 12.98
CA PRO A 67 -24.31 -51.75 12.74
C PRO A 67 -24.86 -50.96 13.97
N ARG A 68 -26.19 -50.71 14.02
CA ARG A 68 -26.92 -49.93 15.04
C ARG A 68 -27.86 -50.79 15.90
N CYS A 69 -28.10 -50.34 17.14
CA CYS A 69 -29.31 -50.52 17.95
C CYS A 69 -29.74 -49.10 18.42
N SER A 70 -31.01 -48.63 18.37
CA SER A 70 -32.21 -49.00 19.15
C SER A 70 -32.04 -48.88 20.68
N SER A 71 -32.98 -48.34 21.48
CA SER A 71 -34.18 -47.50 21.23
C SER A 71 -34.83 -47.08 22.57
N SER A 72 -35.48 -45.90 22.65
CA SER A 72 -36.45 -45.48 23.71
C SER A 72 -35.97 -45.44 25.19
N SER A 73 -36.65 -44.83 26.18
CA SER A 73 -37.48 -43.59 26.25
C SER A 73 -37.78 -43.23 27.72
N ARG A 74 -38.22 -41.98 28.01
CA ARG A 74 -38.84 -41.50 29.29
C ARG A 74 -37.91 -41.47 30.53
N SER A 75 -38.24 -40.85 31.69
CA SER A 75 -38.91 -39.56 31.98
C SER A 75 -38.80 -39.22 33.50
N THR A 76 -39.23 -38.01 33.90
CA THR A 76 -39.19 -37.43 35.29
C THR A 76 -37.78 -36.99 35.74
N ALA A 77 -37.59 -36.01 36.64
CA ALA A 77 -38.55 -35.28 37.48
C ALA A 77 -38.24 -33.74 37.59
N ARG A 78 -39.12 -33.03 38.32
CA ARG A 78 -39.10 -31.62 38.78
C ARG A 78 -39.48 -31.63 40.28
N PRO A 79 -39.58 -30.51 41.05
CA PRO A 79 -39.44 -29.08 40.72
C PRO A 79 -38.51 -28.29 41.69
N PHE A 80 -38.49 -26.94 41.58
CA PHE A 80 -38.70 -26.07 42.75
C PHE A 80 -39.33 -24.72 42.35
N CYS A 81 -39.92 -24.02 43.34
CA CYS A 81 -40.68 -22.77 43.26
C CYS A 81 -39.78 -21.51 43.16
N ALA A 82 -40.21 -20.30 42.74
CA ALA A 82 -41.44 -19.76 42.12
C ALA A 82 -41.04 -18.42 41.39
N ALA A 83 -41.80 -17.33 41.14
CA ALA A 83 -43.16 -16.87 41.50
C ALA A 83 -43.76 -15.88 40.46
N ARG A 84 -44.29 -14.72 40.89
CA ARG A 84 -45.04 -13.67 40.15
C ARG A 84 -44.73 -12.29 40.82
N CYS A 85 -45.13 -11.09 40.38
CA CYS A 85 -46.31 -10.59 39.65
C CYS A 85 -46.01 -9.36 38.76
N SER A 86 -47.04 -8.91 38.02
CA SER A 86 -47.15 -7.60 37.36
C SER A 86 -48.62 -7.13 37.42
N PRO A 87 -48.89 -5.82 37.41
CA PRO A 87 -50.15 -5.29 36.90
C PRO A 87 -49.97 -4.18 35.82
N ARG A 88 -51.10 -3.72 35.26
CA ARG A 88 -51.24 -2.66 34.24
C ARG A 88 -51.89 -1.40 34.82
N GLY A 89 -51.78 -0.26 34.13
CA GLY A 89 -52.62 0.95 34.28
C GLY A 89 -51.99 2.15 33.55
N SER A 90 -52.59 2.72 32.49
CA SER A 90 -53.69 3.72 32.50
C SER A 90 -53.27 5.07 33.11
N SER A 91 -52.70 6.03 32.36
CA SER A 91 -53.33 6.95 31.37
C SER A 91 -53.96 8.22 31.97
N ALA A 92 -53.33 9.38 31.75
CA ALA A 92 -53.93 10.71 31.96
C ALA A 92 -53.28 11.79 31.09
N THR A 93 -54.06 12.81 30.72
CA THR A 93 -53.72 13.96 29.86
C THR A 93 -53.44 15.21 30.70
N ALA A 94 -52.54 16.14 30.30
CA ALA A 94 -52.65 17.58 30.62
C ALA A 94 -51.60 18.51 29.92
N THR A 95 -52.10 19.47 29.13
CA THR A 95 -51.74 20.91 29.03
C THR A 95 -50.30 21.47 29.23
N ARG A 96 -49.85 22.22 28.21
CA ARG A 96 -49.01 23.46 28.27
C ARG A 96 -49.77 24.62 28.98
N PRO A 97 -49.23 25.87 29.20
CA PRO A 97 -47.93 26.47 28.82
C PRO A 97 -47.20 27.24 29.95
N SER A 98 -46.07 27.90 29.64
CA SER A 98 -45.89 29.35 29.88
C SER A 98 -44.55 29.87 29.28
N THR A 99 -44.35 31.19 29.30
CA THR A 99 -43.22 31.92 28.72
C THR A 99 -42.45 32.71 29.78
N SER A 100 -41.12 32.81 29.65
CA SER A 100 -40.34 33.87 30.29
C SER A 100 -39.08 34.20 29.48
N ALA A 101 -38.49 35.39 29.72
CA ALA A 101 -37.52 36.02 28.83
C ALA A 101 -36.08 36.08 29.41
N CYS A 102 -35.16 36.63 28.61
CA CYS A 102 -33.73 36.69 28.88
C CYS A 102 -33.34 37.55 30.09
N ARG A 103 -32.22 37.18 30.77
CA ARG A 103 -31.00 38.01 30.84
C ARG A 103 -29.85 37.27 31.52
N CYS A 104 -28.62 37.68 31.20
CA CYS A 104 -27.40 37.36 31.95
C CYS A 104 -26.90 38.63 32.68
N PRO A 105 -26.24 38.52 33.85
CA PRO A 105 -25.61 39.64 34.53
C PRO A 105 -24.23 40.02 33.93
N PRO A 106 -23.67 41.21 34.25
CA PRO A 106 -22.56 41.82 33.49
C PRO A 106 -21.24 42.03 34.26
N GLY A 107 -20.22 42.50 33.53
CA GLY A 107 -18.89 42.92 33.99
C GLY A 107 -17.81 42.39 33.04
N GLY A 108 -16.82 43.13 32.55
CA GLY A 108 -16.29 44.48 32.85
C GLY A 108 -14.76 44.37 32.80
N THR A 109 -13.98 45.13 32.03
CA THR A 109 -13.85 46.61 32.02
C THR A 109 -13.24 47.16 30.71
N ALA A 110 -13.42 48.48 30.48
CA ALA A 110 -12.51 49.53 29.92
C ALA A 110 -11.37 49.21 28.90
N SER A 111 -10.86 50.12 28.04
CA SER A 111 -11.23 51.45 27.45
C SER A 111 -10.07 51.89 26.51
N TRP A 112 -9.90 53.08 25.88
CA TRP A 112 -10.60 54.38 25.70
C TRP A 112 -10.01 55.04 24.42
N ARG A 113 -10.65 56.09 23.85
CA ARG A 113 -10.24 56.94 22.69
C ARG A 113 -10.39 56.22 21.32
N GLY A 114 -10.89 56.80 20.21
CA GLY A 114 -11.34 58.18 19.90
C GLY A 114 -10.28 58.99 19.12
N CYS A 115 -10.58 59.77 18.07
CA CYS A 115 -11.81 60.08 17.31
C CYS A 115 -11.45 60.64 15.91
N ALA A 116 -12.31 60.49 14.88
CA ALA A 116 -12.29 61.28 13.64
C ALA A 116 -13.63 61.17 12.88
N THR A 117 -13.96 62.13 12.00
CA THR A 117 -15.25 62.29 11.32
C THR A 117 -15.21 61.97 9.80
N ALA A 118 -16.40 61.78 9.20
CA ALA A 118 -16.59 61.47 7.78
C ALA A 118 -16.69 62.72 6.87
N PRO A 119 -16.72 62.52 5.54
CA PRO A 119 -17.78 63.18 4.77
C PRO A 119 -18.56 62.26 3.79
N LYS A 120 -19.59 62.87 3.19
CA LYS A 120 -20.58 62.35 2.21
C LYS A 120 -19.88 61.82 0.92
N ALA A 121 -20.32 60.80 0.17
CA ALA A 121 -21.64 60.26 -0.21
C ALA A 121 -22.34 60.93 -1.43
N ILE A 122 -22.60 60.15 -2.50
CA ILE A 122 -23.58 60.29 -3.62
C ILE A 122 -23.45 59.01 -4.50
N SER A 123 -24.40 58.06 -4.38
CA SER A 123 -25.38 57.60 -5.42
C SER A 123 -24.84 56.54 -6.43
N THR A 124 -25.63 55.68 -7.10
CA THR A 124 -27.09 55.67 -7.35
C THR A 124 -27.66 54.24 -7.52
N THR A 125 -28.91 54.00 -7.04
CA THR A 125 -29.93 53.00 -7.52
C THR A 125 -29.50 51.58 -7.99
N ALA A 126 -29.88 50.52 -7.26
CA ALA A 126 -31.14 49.73 -7.42
C ALA A 126 -31.01 48.51 -8.39
N ARG A 127 -31.84 47.46 -8.40
CA ARG A 127 -33.17 47.21 -7.81
C ARG A 127 -33.36 45.72 -7.47
N ARG A 128 -33.80 45.36 -6.25
CA ARG A 128 -34.23 43.97 -5.92
C ARG A 128 -35.68 43.73 -6.38
N ARG A 129 -36.02 42.48 -6.72
CA ARG A 129 -37.40 41.97 -6.69
C ARG A 129 -37.49 40.75 -5.77
N ARG A 130 -38.65 40.60 -5.13
CA ARG A 130 -39.10 39.49 -4.27
C ARG A 130 -40.38 38.95 -4.89
N TRP A 131 -40.65 37.66 -4.75
CA TRP A 131 -41.96 37.06 -5.07
C TRP A 131 -42.49 36.28 -3.86
N SER A 132 -43.81 36.15 -3.79
CA SER A 132 -44.61 35.50 -2.75
C SER A 132 -45.58 34.50 -3.38
N SER A 133 -46.32 33.74 -2.55
CA SER A 133 -47.13 32.59 -2.96
C SER A 133 -48.64 32.88 -3.09
N ASP A 134 -49.34 31.86 -3.59
CA ASP A 134 -50.80 31.59 -3.47
C ASP A 134 -51.75 32.39 -4.43
N PRO A 135 -53.03 31.97 -4.61
CA PRO A 135 -53.31 30.87 -5.54
C PRO A 135 -54.56 30.99 -6.44
N GLY A 136 -54.58 30.24 -7.56
CA GLY A 136 -55.80 29.59 -8.09
C GLY A 136 -56.52 30.22 -9.31
N ALA A 137 -56.62 29.44 -10.39
CA ALA A 137 -57.61 29.55 -11.48
C ALA A 137 -57.77 28.18 -12.17
N ARG A 138 -58.79 27.97 -13.03
CA ARG A 138 -59.19 26.63 -13.52
C ARG A 138 -59.00 26.41 -15.02
N SER A 139 -58.86 25.12 -15.38
CA SER A 139 -59.38 24.46 -16.59
C SER A 139 -59.13 25.04 -17.99
N SER A 140 -58.36 24.30 -18.79
CA SER A 140 -58.90 23.69 -20.02
C SER A 140 -58.08 22.44 -20.39
N SER A 141 -58.72 21.45 -21.02
CA SER A 141 -58.11 20.16 -21.35
C SER A 141 -57.84 20.03 -22.85
N THR A 142 -56.62 19.65 -23.23
CA THR A 142 -56.38 18.94 -24.50
C THR A 142 -55.12 18.07 -24.39
N SER A 143 -55.23 16.82 -24.85
CA SER A 143 -54.16 15.82 -24.77
C SER A 143 -53.31 15.78 -26.03
N TRP A 144 -51.98 15.87 -25.88
CA TRP A 144 -51.02 15.58 -26.95
C TRP A 144 -49.89 14.68 -26.43
N PRO A 145 -49.45 13.67 -27.21
CA PRO A 145 -48.38 12.76 -26.79
C PRO A 145 -46.99 13.43 -26.87
N PRO A 146 -46.04 13.05 -26.00
CA PRO A 146 -44.69 13.62 -26.01
C PRO A 146 -43.90 13.13 -27.24
N ARG A 147 -43.62 14.03 -28.19
CA ARG A 147 -42.63 13.77 -29.25
C ARG A 147 -41.22 13.86 -28.66
N VAL A 148 -40.32 12.98 -29.11
CA VAL A 148 -38.94 12.92 -28.63
C VAL A 148 -38.18 14.18 -29.05
N ALA A 149 -37.64 14.92 -28.08
CA ALA A 149 -36.89 16.14 -28.33
C ALA A 149 -35.42 15.84 -28.68
N SER A 150 -35.09 15.82 -29.97
CA SER A 150 -33.70 15.71 -30.46
C SER A 150 -32.97 17.06 -30.37
N SER A 151 -32.57 17.46 -29.16
CA SER A 151 -31.69 18.61 -28.96
C SER A 151 -30.29 18.32 -29.51
N PHE A 152 -29.97 18.88 -30.68
CA PHE A 152 -28.65 18.82 -31.30
C PHE A 152 -27.58 19.42 -30.36
N VAL A 153 -26.75 18.58 -29.77
CA VAL A 153 -25.52 19.01 -29.08
C VAL A 153 -24.40 18.98 -30.11
N LEU A 154 -23.65 20.08 -30.25
CA LEU A 154 -22.44 20.06 -31.08
C LEU A 154 -21.38 19.18 -30.42
N ASP A 155 -21.21 17.96 -30.95
CA ASP A 155 -20.11 17.08 -30.57
C ASP A 155 -18.78 17.68 -31.01
N ARG A 156 -18.04 18.20 -30.04
CA ARG A 156 -16.69 18.74 -30.26
C ARG A 156 -15.68 17.63 -30.06
N GLU A 157 -15.60 16.71 -31.03
CA GLU A 157 -14.85 15.43 -31.03
C GLU A 157 -13.30 15.50 -30.88
N ILE A 158 -12.77 16.53 -30.21
CA ILE A 158 -11.33 16.73 -30.02
C ILE A 158 -11.00 16.62 -28.52
N GLY A 159 -11.17 15.42 -27.96
CA GLY A 159 -10.83 15.15 -26.56
C GLY A 159 -10.86 13.68 -26.13
N ASP A 160 -11.90 12.93 -26.49
CA ASP A 160 -12.20 11.63 -25.85
C ASP A 160 -11.61 10.41 -26.62
N ARG A 161 -10.36 10.52 -27.11
CA ARG A 161 -9.71 9.46 -27.92
C ARG A 161 -9.69 8.11 -27.15
N PRO A 162 -10.35 7.04 -27.64
CA PRO A 162 -10.55 5.80 -26.89
C PRO A 162 -9.29 4.92 -26.76
N TYR A 163 -8.17 5.31 -27.37
CA TYR A 163 -6.95 4.51 -27.53
C TYR A 163 -6.42 3.95 -26.19
N PHE A 164 -6.24 4.81 -25.18
CA PHE A 164 -5.74 4.40 -23.86
C PHE A 164 -6.78 3.71 -22.96
N ARG A 165 -8.07 3.78 -23.31
CA ARG A 165 -9.15 3.02 -22.65
C ARG A 165 -9.23 1.60 -23.23
N ASN A 166 -8.94 1.45 -24.51
CA ASN A 166 -8.94 0.16 -25.19
C ASN A 166 -7.69 -0.68 -24.89
N LEU A 167 -6.49 -0.09 -24.79
CA LEU A 167 -5.26 -0.87 -24.57
C LEU A 167 -5.32 -1.72 -23.28
N GLY A 168 -5.70 -1.11 -22.15
CA GLY A 168 -5.84 -1.81 -20.86
C GLY A 168 -7.03 -2.77 -20.76
N ASN A 169 -7.99 -2.70 -21.69
CA ASN A 169 -9.12 -3.64 -21.78
C ASN A 169 -8.91 -4.75 -22.83
N ARG A 170 -7.97 -4.58 -23.77
CA ARG A 170 -7.60 -5.58 -24.79
C ARG A 170 -6.54 -6.56 -24.28
N VAL A 171 -5.67 -6.15 -23.36
CA VAL A 171 -4.79 -7.08 -22.63
C VAL A 171 -5.64 -7.90 -21.67
N CYS A 172 -5.70 -9.23 -21.87
CA CYS A 172 -6.50 -10.09 -21.01
C CYS A 172 -6.01 -10.01 -19.55
N PRO A 173 -6.89 -9.74 -18.56
CA PRO A 173 -6.48 -9.57 -17.15
C PRO A 173 -5.71 -10.75 -16.56
N GLN A 174 -5.93 -11.96 -17.09
CA GLN A 174 -5.23 -13.20 -16.72
C GLN A 174 -3.71 -13.10 -16.92
N PHE A 175 -3.22 -12.39 -17.94
CA PHE A 175 -1.79 -12.22 -18.19
C PHE A 175 -1.09 -11.36 -17.11
N LEU A 176 -1.82 -10.43 -16.50
CA LEU A 176 -1.29 -9.54 -15.44
C LEU A 176 -1.35 -10.16 -14.05
N GLU A 177 -1.97 -11.35 -13.91
CA GLU A 177 -2.23 -12.01 -12.63
C GLU A 177 -1.00 -12.71 -12.02
N PRO A 178 -0.15 -13.46 -12.75
CA PRO A 178 1.14 -13.92 -12.23
C PRO A 178 2.04 -12.75 -11.81
N LEU A 179 1.96 -11.64 -12.55
CA LEU A 179 2.77 -10.42 -12.40
C LEU A 179 2.27 -9.51 -11.26
N ARG A 180 1.23 -9.89 -10.51
CA ARG A 180 0.65 -9.08 -9.41
C ARG A 180 1.61 -8.75 -8.27
N HIS A 181 2.68 -9.52 -8.11
CA HIS A 181 3.64 -9.41 -7.00
C HIS A 181 4.98 -8.75 -7.37
N LEU A 182 5.16 -8.24 -8.59
CA LEU A 182 6.44 -7.66 -9.05
C LEU A 182 7.02 -6.59 -8.11
N GLY A 183 6.19 -5.71 -7.54
CA GLY A 183 6.67 -4.71 -6.57
C GLY A 183 7.24 -5.33 -5.29
N ALA A 184 6.61 -6.40 -4.78
CA ALA A 184 7.10 -7.16 -3.62
C ALA A 184 8.38 -7.95 -3.94
N LEU A 185 8.49 -8.44 -5.19
CA LEU A 185 9.67 -9.12 -5.71
C LEU A 185 10.85 -8.14 -5.89
N GLY A 186 10.59 -6.88 -6.24
CA GLY A 186 11.60 -5.81 -6.24
C GLY A 186 12.15 -5.53 -4.84
N TYR A 187 11.30 -5.49 -3.81
CA TYR A 187 11.77 -5.42 -2.42
C TYR A 187 12.61 -6.67 -2.02
N TRP A 188 12.23 -7.87 -2.46
CA TRP A 188 13.02 -9.08 -2.21
C TRP A 188 14.41 -9.00 -2.86
N LEU A 189 14.48 -8.59 -4.12
CA LEU A 189 15.72 -8.43 -4.87
C LEU A 189 16.61 -7.33 -4.27
N PHE A 190 16.03 -6.21 -3.81
CA PHE A 190 16.76 -5.18 -3.05
C PHE A 190 17.41 -5.77 -1.78
N TRP A 191 16.69 -6.57 -0.99
CA TRP A 191 17.27 -7.18 0.21
C TRP A 191 18.32 -8.25 -0.10
N LEU A 192 18.15 -9.01 -1.18
CA LEU A 192 19.15 -9.97 -1.65
C LEU A 192 20.45 -9.26 -2.10
N LEU A 193 20.32 -8.14 -2.82
CA LEU A 193 21.42 -7.25 -3.21
C LEU A 193 22.10 -6.63 -1.99
N ALA A 194 21.35 -6.12 -1.03
CA ALA A 194 21.90 -5.55 0.20
C ALA A 194 22.69 -6.59 1.02
N ALA A 195 22.14 -7.79 1.22
CA ALA A 195 22.79 -8.86 1.97
C ALA A 195 24.08 -9.38 1.28
N SER A 196 24.03 -9.58 -0.04
CA SER A 196 25.21 -10.00 -0.82
C SER A 196 26.26 -8.89 -0.92
N GLY A 197 25.83 -7.64 -1.14
CA GLY A 197 26.70 -6.46 -1.20
C GLY A 197 27.44 -6.19 0.11
N ILE A 198 26.78 -6.36 1.26
CA ILE A 198 27.42 -6.27 2.59
C ILE A 198 28.53 -7.32 2.74
N TYR A 199 28.30 -8.57 2.32
CA TYR A 199 29.35 -9.59 2.35
C TYR A 199 30.52 -9.22 1.41
N LEU A 200 30.22 -8.82 0.17
CA LEU A 200 31.24 -8.47 -0.82
C LEU A 200 32.09 -7.29 -0.31
N TYR A 201 31.47 -6.26 0.25
CA TYR A 201 32.15 -5.11 0.86
C TYR A 201 33.10 -5.51 2.02
N ILE A 202 32.76 -6.53 2.82
CA ILE A 202 33.63 -7.06 3.89
C ILE A 202 34.85 -7.83 3.32
N ARG A 203 34.84 -8.19 2.04
CA ARG A 203 35.91 -8.92 1.36
C ARG A 203 36.66 -8.11 0.30
N PHE A 204 36.10 -7.00 -0.13
CA PHE A 204 36.60 -6.09 -1.15
C PHE A 204 37.69 -5.16 -0.60
N ASP A 205 38.70 -4.89 -1.42
CA ASP A 205 39.72 -3.89 -1.13
C ASP A 205 39.30 -2.54 -1.72
N THR A 206 39.24 -1.50 -0.89
CA THR A 206 38.81 -0.15 -1.29
C THR A 206 39.96 0.74 -1.76
N SER A 207 41.16 0.19 -1.97
CA SER A 207 42.29 0.84 -2.63
C SER A 207 42.29 0.64 -4.15
N LEU A 208 42.76 1.65 -4.89
CA LEU A 208 42.86 1.63 -6.36
C LEU A 208 43.69 0.43 -6.88
N THR A 209 44.76 0.08 -6.17
CA THR A 209 45.66 -1.02 -6.53
C THR A 209 45.07 -2.39 -6.19
N GLY A 210 44.53 -2.56 -4.98
CA GLY A 210 44.03 -3.83 -4.48
C GLY A 210 42.65 -4.26 -5.01
N ALA A 211 41.86 -3.32 -5.54
CA ALA A 211 40.50 -3.50 -6.03
C ALA A 211 40.29 -4.78 -6.87
N TYR A 212 40.93 -4.82 -8.05
CA TYR A 212 40.83 -5.92 -9.01
C TYR A 212 41.29 -7.25 -8.38
N ASP A 213 42.43 -7.26 -7.69
CA ASP A 213 42.97 -8.48 -7.09
C ASP A 213 42.12 -8.99 -5.92
N SER A 214 41.36 -8.12 -5.25
CA SER A 214 40.40 -8.52 -4.22
C SER A 214 39.18 -9.25 -4.79
N ILE A 215 38.80 -8.89 -6.03
CA ILE A 215 37.74 -9.51 -6.79
C ILE A 215 38.20 -10.84 -7.41
N ASP A 216 39.41 -10.89 -7.96
CA ASP A 216 40.02 -12.11 -8.50
C ASP A 216 40.13 -13.20 -7.41
N ARG A 217 40.66 -12.82 -6.23
CA ARG A 217 40.68 -13.68 -5.02
C ARG A 217 39.29 -14.07 -4.50
N LEU A 218 38.23 -13.34 -4.88
CA LEU A 218 36.86 -13.68 -4.53
C LEU A 218 36.24 -14.72 -5.46
N GLU A 219 36.74 -14.95 -6.68
CA GLU A 219 36.11 -15.86 -7.64
C GLU A 219 36.14 -17.34 -7.17
N TRP A 220 36.96 -17.68 -6.16
CA TRP A 220 36.97 -19.00 -5.53
C TRP A 220 35.69 -19.31 -4.70
N TRP A 221 35.01 -20.39 -5.09
CA TRP A 221 33.90 -21.04 -4.38
C TRP A 221 32.80 -20.07 -3.91
N PHE A 222 32.61 -19.88 -2.60
CA PHE A 222 31.49 -19.11 -2.05
C PHE A 222 31.50 -17.63 -2.47
N GLY A 223 32.69 -17.02 -2.62
CA GLY A 223 32.82 -15.64 -3.06
C GLY A 223 32.31 -15.45 -4.50
N GLY A 224 32.72 -16.33 -5.41
CA GLY A 224 32.34 -16.30 -6.82
C GLY A 224 30.85 -16.55 -7.01
N ILE A 225 30.26 -17.48 -6.24
CA ILE A 225 28.81 -17.70 -6.21
C ILE A 225 28.09 -16.44 -5.74
N LEU A 226 28.49 -15.81 -4.63
CA LEU A 226 27.76 -14.66 -4.09
C LEU A 226 27.95 -13.38 -4.94
N ARG A 227 29.14 -13.19 -5.55
CA ARG A 227 29.40 -12.18 -6.58
C ARG A 227 28.48 -12.35 -7.78
N SER A 228 28.33 -13.59 -8.26
CA SER A 228 27.43 -13.93 -9.37
C SER A 228 25.96 -13.69 -9.01
N VAL A 229 25.54 -14.10 -7.80
CA VAL A 229 24.18 -13.82 -7.29
C VAL A 229 23.93 -12.31 -7.18
N HIS A 230 24.89 -11.53 -6.69
CA HIS A 230 24.77 -10.07 -6.63
C HIS A 230 24.60 -9.45 -8.02
N ARG A 231 25.47 -9.83 -8.97
CA ARG A 231 25.39 -9.37 -10.37
C ARG A 231 24.04 -9.72 -10.99
N TYR A 232 23.61 -10.99 -10.97
CA TYR A 232 22.35 -11.41 -11.58
C TYR A 232 21.10 -10.93 -10.83
N ALA A 233 21.19 -10.67 -9.51
CA ALA A 233 20.11 -10.03 -8.77
C ALA A 233 19.88 -8.58 -9.23
N ALA A 234 20.93 -7.86 -9.66
CA ALA A 234 20.80 -6.51 -10.20
C ALA A 234 20.07 -6.52 -11.56
N ASP A 235 20.39 -7.49 -12.45
CA ASP A 235 19.67 -7.72 -13.70
C ASP A 235 18.19 -8.03 -13.45
N ALA A 236 17.93 -9.00 -12.57
CA ALA A 236 16.58 -9.38 -12.20
C ALA A 236 15.81 -8.20 -11.60
N PHE A 237 16.47 -7.32 -10.84
CA PHE A 237 15.82 -6.14 -10.25
C PHE A 237 15.43 -5.11 -11.31
N VAL A 238 16.30 -4.82 -12.28
CA VAL A 238 15.97 -3.96 -13.43
C VAL A 238 14.81 -4.54 -14.25
N VAL A 239 14.85 -5.83 -14.58
CA VAL A 239 13.77 -6.51 -15.33
C VAL A 239 12.44 -6.49 -14.56
N VAL A 240 12.47 -6.78 -13.25
CA VAL A 240 11.27 -6.78 -12.39
C VAL A 240 10.69 -5.37 -12.22
N VAL A 241 11.53 -4.33 -12.13
CA VAL A 241 11.08 -2.93 -12.03
C VAL A 241 10.53 -2.43 -13.37
N ALA A 242 11.17 -2.76 -14.50
CA ALA A 242 10.65 -2.47 -15.83
C ALA A 242 9.28 -3.15 -16.07
N ALA A 243 9.16 -4.44 -15.75
CA ALA A 243 7.90 -5.17 -15.82
C ALA A 243 6.83 -4.60 -14.86
N HIS A 244 7.23 -4.12 -13.67
CA HIS A 244 6.32 -3.46 -12.73
C HIS A 244 5.76 -2.15 -13.30
N LEU A 245 6.64 -1.30 -13.87
CA LEU A 245 6.29 -0.04 -14.51
C LEU A 245 5.32 -0.28 -15.68
N VAL A 246 5.66 -1.20 -16.59
CA VAL A 246 4.83 -1.56 -17.74
C VAL A 246 3.47 -2.13 -17.30
N ARG A 247 3.42 -2.99 -16.27
CA ARG A 247 2.16 -3.54 -15.76
C ARG A 247 1.25 -2.45 -15.16
N GLU A 248 1.78 -1.55 -14.34
CA GLU A 248 0.97 -0.47 -13.74
C GLU A 248 0.59 0.62 -14.78
N LEU A 249 1.38 0.79 -15.85
CA LEU A 249 1.04 1.56 -17.05
C LEU A 249 -0.16 0.95 -17.79
N LEU A 250 -0.07 -0.33 -18.20
CA LEU A 250 -1.13 -1.05 -18.92
C LEU A 250 -2.43 -1.12 -18.12
N ALA A 251 -2.34 -1.37 -16.80
CA ALA A 251 -3.49 -1.36 -15.91
C ALA A 251 -4.03 0.06 -15.60
N GLY A 252 -3.42 1.13 -16.14
CA GLY A 252 -3.89 2.51 -16.03
C GLY A 252 -3.85 3.08 -14.61
N ARG A 253 -2.88 2.60 -13.80
CA ARG A 253 -2.80 2.81 -12.34
C ARG A 253 -1.94 4.00 -11.92
N PHE A 254 -1.45 4.77 -12.87
CA PHE A 254 -0.70 6.01 -12.65
C PHE A 254 -1.56 7.26 -12.40
N ARG A 255 -2.89 7.13 -12.36
CA ARG A 255 -3.85 8.25 -12.47
C ARG A 255 -4.59 8.52 -11.15
N GLY A 256 -4.98 9.78 -10.92
CA GLY A 256 -5.78 10.19 -9.76
C GLY A 256 -5.04 9.97 -8.42
N PHE A 257 -5.70 9.38 -7.43
CA PHE A 257 -5.12 9.13 -6.08
C PHE A 257 -3.82 8.31 -6.09
N ARG A 258 -3.48 7.63 -7.19
CA ARG A 258 -2.24 6.87 -7.37
C ARG A 258 -1.10 7.64 -8.01
N ALA A 259 -1.35 8.85 -8.53
CA ALA A 259 -0.33 9.66 -9.21
C ALA A 259 0.90 9.92 -8.32
N PHE A 260 0.71 10.05 -6.99
CA PHE A 260 1.80 10.16 -6.03
C PHE A 260 2.78 8.98 -6.07
N SER A 261 2.31 7.73 -5.96
CA SER A 261 3.18 6.54 -6.02
C SER A 261 3.83 6.40 -7.39
N TRP A 262 3.12 6.75 -8.48
CA TRP A 262 3.72 6.75 -9.81
C TRP A 262 4.87 7.75 -9.95
N ILE A 263 4.63 9.04 -9.63
CA ILE A 263 5.62 10.11 -9.74
C ILE A 263 6.82 9.87 -8.82
N SER A 264 6.58 9.44 -7.58
CA SER A 264 7.67 9.07 -6.65
C SER A 264 8.41 7.79 -7.05
N GLY A 265 7.86 6.98 -7.96
CA GLY A 265 8.54 5.83 -8.56
C GLY A 265 9.51 6.19 -9.69
N VAL A 266 9.27 7.27 -10.43
CA VAL A 266 10.13 7.71 -11.55
C VAL A 266 11.61 7.88 -11.17
N PRO A 267 11.99 8.62 -10.09
CA PRO A 267 13.40 8.74 -9.71
C PRO A 267 14.02 7.42 -9.21
N LEU A 268 13.22 6.44 -8.77
CA LEU A 268 13.74 5.15 -8.30
C LEU A 268 14.31 4.30 -9.45
N VAL A 269 13.75 4.45 -10.65
CA VAL A 269 14.28 3.80 -11.87
C VAL A 269 15.70 4.30 -12.15
N TRP A 270 15.93 5.61 -12.06
CA TRP A 270 17.24 6.21 -12.28
C TRP A 270 18.24 5.92 -11.14
N LEU A 271 17.80 5.92 -9.88
CA LEU A 271 18.64 5.52 -8.74
C LEU A 271 19.06 4.05 -8.86
N LEU A 272 18.15 3.14 -9.22
CA LEU A 272 18.47 1.73 -9.49
C LEU A 272 19.48 1.58 -10.63
N TYR A 273 19.20 2.20 -11.78
CA TYR A 273 20.03 2.08 -12.98
C TYR A 273 21.44 2.66 -12.76
N GLY A 274 21.53 3.87 -12.17
CA GLY A 274 22.80 4.48 -11.80
C GLY A 274 23.59 3.66 -10.78
N SER A 275 22.92 3.09 -9.76
CA SER A 275 23.58 2.19 -8.80
C SER A 275 24.16 0.94 -9.47
N GLY A 276 23.47 0.41 -10.49
CA GLY A 276 23.95 -0.70 -11.32
C GLY A 276 25.22 -0.33 -12.09
N ILE A 277 25.20 0.78 -12.82
CA ILE A 277 26.36 1.29 -13.58
C ILE A 277 27.58 1.50 -12.66
N VAL A 278 27.42 2.22 -11.55
CA VAL A 278 28.53 2.45 -10.59
C VAL A 278 29.03 1.12 -9.99
N GLY A 279 28.14 0.14 -9.80
CA GLY A 279 28.52 -1.21 -9.39
C GLY A 279 29.42 -1.94 -10.40
N THR A 280 29.30 -1.66 -11.71
CA THR A 280 30.24 -2.18 -12.71
C THR A 280 31.62 -1.55 -12.59
N TRP A 281 31.71 -0.26 -12.22
CA TRP A 281 32.99 0.44 -12.08
C TRP A 281 33.87 -0.12 -10.95
N LEU A 282 33.24 -0.65 -9.89
CA LEU A 282 33.95 -1.30 -8.78
C LEU A 282 34.69 -2.59 -9.18
N VAL A 283 34.42 -3.16 -10.36
CA VAL A 283 35.14 -4.35 -10.85
C VAL A 283 36.55 -4.03 -11.32
N TRP A 284 36.81 -2.78 -11.72
CA TRP A 284 38.13 -2.31 -12.20
C TRP A 284 38.72 -3.13 -13.37
N ASP A 285 37.83 -3.66 -14.22
CA ASP A 285 38.17 -4.38 -15.46
C ASP A 285 37.97 -3.52 -16.72
N ALA A 286 38.24 -4.09 -17.89
CA ALA A 286 38.06 -3.44 -19.20
C ALA A 286 36.61 -3.02 -19.52
N ARG A 287 35.60 -3.52 -18.79
CA ARG A 287 34.19 -3.09 -18.91
C ARG A 287 33.91 -1.90 -18.00
N ALA A 288 34.47 -1.89 -16.78
CA ALA A 288 34.54 -0.68 -15.95
C ALA A 288 35.21 0.47 -16.74
N GLN A 289 36.38 0.17 -17.31
CA GLN A 289 36.95 0.66 -18.57
C GLN A 289 36.08 1.64 -19.37
N PHE A 290 35.47 1.05 -20.40
CA PHE A 290 34.54 1.68 -21.33
C PHE A 290 33.34 2.36 -20.65
N SER A 291 32.71 1.70 -19.65
CA SER A 291 31.51 2.19 -18.97
C SER A 291 31.73 3.56 -18.30
N PHE A 292 32.89 3.76 -17.66
CA PHE A 292 33.21 5.02 -17.02
C PHE A 292 33.57 6.12 -18.04
N ILE A 293 34.42 5.82 -19.03
CA ILE A 293 34.84 6.80 -20.04
C ILE A 293 33.63 7.27 -20.87
N ALA A 294 32.79 6.35 -21.35
CA ALA A 294 31.56 6.68 -22.06
C ALA A 294 30.56 7.47 -21.19
N THR A 295 30.59 7.28 -19.86
CA THR A 295 29.81 8.11 -18.94
C THR A 295 30.38 9.52 -18.82
N LEU A 296 31.72 9.70 -18.75
CA LEU A 296 32.32 11.03 -18.78
C LEU A 296 31.98 11.80 -20.06
N GLU A 297 32.08 11.13 -21.21
CA GLU A 297 31.70 11.68 -22.52
C GLU A 297 30.21 12.09 -22.55
N TRP A 298 29.31 11.25 -22.04
CA TRP A 298 27.89 11.59 -21.92
C TRP A 298 27.65 12.84 -21.04
N MET A 299 28.41 12.96 -19.95
CA MET A 299 28.38 14.11 -19.05
C MET A 299 29.17 15.33 -19.59
N HIS A 300 29.80 15.22 -20.76
CA HIS A 300 30.69 16.23 -21.36
C HIS A 300 31.88 16.61 -20.44
N MET A 301 32.35 15.68 -19.62
CA MET A 301 33.49 15.85 -18.73
C MET A 301 34.79 15.34 -19.39
N PRO A 302 35.90 16.10 -19.39
CA PRO A 302 37.14 15.67 -20.02
C PRO A 302 37.82 14.58 -19.19
N VAL A 303 38.25 13.48 -19.84
CA VAL A 303 38.85 12.31 -19.18
C VAL A 303 40.05 12.69 -18.29
N SER A 304 40.91 13.60 -18.75
CA SER A 304 42.08 14.10 -18.01
C SER A 304 41.75 14.76 -16.66
N SER A 305 40.50 15.19 -16.43
CA SER A 305 40.05 15.69 -15.12
C SER A 305 39.76 14.57 -14.12
N ALA A 306 39.37 13.38 -14.60
CA ALA A 306 39.21 12.19 -13.77
C ALA A 306 40.55 11.50 -13.48
N GLU A 307 41.51 11.55 -14.43
CA GLU A 307 42.84 10.98 -14.25
C GLU A 307 43.58 11.61 -13.07
N GLN A 308 43.56 12.95 -12.98
CA GLN A 308 44.11 13.72 -11.85
C GLN A 308 43.45 13.42 -10.50
N ALA A 309 42.32 12.68 -10.49
CA ALA A 309 41.55 12.37 -9.30
C ALA A 309 41.53 10.87 -8.95
N PHE A 310 42.10 9.95 -9.75
CA PHE A 310 41.80 8.51 -9.68
C PHE A 310 41.91 7.89 -8.27
N ASP A 311 42.96 8.19 -7.50
CA ASP A 311 43.15 7.70 -6.12
C ASP A 311 41.96 8.02 -5.19
N ARG A 312 41.33 9.18 -5.39
CA ARG A 312 40.15 9.63 -4.63
C ARG A 312 38.85 9.21 -5.31
N LEU A 313 38.86 9.11 -6.64
CA LEU A 313 37.72 8.75 -7.47
C LEU A 313 37.23 7.33 -7.17
N PHE A 314 38.14 6.38 -6.95
CA PHE A 314 37.76 5.00 -6.61
C PHE A 314 37.04 4.92 -5.25
N SER A 315 37.55 5.62 -4.24
CA SER A 315 36.87 5.75 -2.94
C SER A 315 35.50 6.44 -3.07
N PHE A 316 35.39 7.41 -3.98
CA PHE A 316 34.11 8.06 -4.32
C PHE A 316 33.13 7.10 -5.00
N PHE A 317 33.56 6.20 -5.90
CA PHE A 317 32.69 5.16 -6.47
C PHE A 317 32.14 4.21 -5.40
N VAL A 318 32.97 3.81 -4.43
CA VAL A 318 32.53 2.99 -3.28
C VAL A 318 31.49 3.75 -2.46
N PHE A 319 31.75 5.01 -2.12
CA PHE A 319 30.79 5.87 -1.41
C PHE A 319 29.47 6.02 -2.18
N LEU A 320 29.54 6.24 -3.50
CA LEU A 320 28.37 6.42 -4.37
C LEU A 320 27.55 5.12 -4.48
N HIS A 321 28.20 3.97 -4.66
CA HIS A 321 27.52 2.67 -4.71
C HIS A 321 26.94 2.23 -3.36
N LEU A 322 27.44 2.74 -2.22
CA LEU A 322 26.80 2.54 -0.91
C LEU A 322 25.67 3.54 -0.66
N GLY A 323 25.84 4.80 -1.07
CA GLY A 323 24.88 5.89 -0.86
C GLY A 323 23.62 5.79 -1.72
N VAL A 324 23.74 5.44 -3.00
CA VAL A 324 22.59 5.37 -3.93
C VAL A 324 21.57 4.29 -3.53
N PRO A 325 21.94 3.07 -3.09
CA PRO A 325 21.00 2.10 -2.52
C PRO A 325 20.28 2.58 -1.26
N LEU A 326 20.91 3.42 -0.42
CA LEU A 326 20.26 3.99 0.76
C LEU A 326 19.24 5.07 0.37
N LEU A 327 19.54 5.90 -0.64
CA LEU A 327 18.58 6.83 -1.25
C LEU A 327 17.44 6.08 -1.95
N LEU A 328 17.74 4.97 -2.64
CA LEU A 328 16.75 4.09 -3.26
C LEU A 328 15.82 3.47 -2.21
N LEU A 329 16.34 2.99 -1.08
CA LEU A 329 15.55 2.46 0.04
C LEU A 329 14.61 3.52 0.65
N ALA A 330 15.12 4.73 0.89
CA ALA A 330 14.32 5.86 1.37
C ALA A 330 13.23 6.24 0.35
N GLY A 331 13.57 6.27 -0.94
CA GLY A 331 12.64 6.52 -2.04
C GLY A 331 11.57 5.43 -2.20
N MET A 332 11.94 4.16 -2.06
CA MET A 332 11.00 3.02 -2.05
C MET A 332 10.02 3.13 -0.87
N TRP A 333 10.48 3.54 0.31
CA TRP A 333 9.59 3.84 1.44
C TRP A 333 8.60 4.99 1.12
N ILE A 334 9.08 6.10 0.54
CA ILE A 334 8.21 7.21 0.10
C ILE A 334 7.16 6.72 -0.92
N HIS A 335 7.57 5.93 -1.91
CA HIS A 335 6.71 5.40 -2.96
C HIS A 335 5.50 4.59 -2.43
N VAL A 336 5.67 3.88 -1.31
CA VAL A 336 4.59 3.10 -0.67
C VAL A 336 3.79 3.85 0.41
N GLN A 337 4.18 5.05 0.84
CA GLN A 337 3.54 5.76 1.97
C GLN A 337 2.02 6.02 1.87
N ARG A 338 1.44 6.03 0.65
CA ARG A 338 -0.01 6.22 0.46
C ARG A 338 -0.77 4.90 0.25
N LEU A 339 -0.15 3.76 0.53
CA LEU A 339 -0.72 2.42 0.36
C LEU A 339 -0.91 1.75 1.72
N GLY A 340 -2.11 1.83 2.29
CA GLY A 340 -2.42 1.18 3.56
C GLY A 340 -2.15 -0.32 3.50
N ARG A 341 -1.22 -0.80 4.32
CA ARG A 341 -0.64 -2.16 4.27
C ARG A 341 -0.02 -2.47 2.89
N PRO A 342 1.18 -1.96 2.57
CA PRO A 342 1.87 -2.30 1.33
C PRO A 342 2.38 -3.74 1.38
N ALA A 343 2.39 -4.43 0.24
CA ALA A 343 2.96 -5.78 0.14
C ALA A 343 4.44 -5.67 -0.22
N THR A 344 5.29 -5.46 0.79
CA THR A 344 6.76 -5.37 0.64
C THR A 344 7.47 -6.72 0.78
N VAL A 345 6.76 -7.76 1.21
CA VAL A 345 7.25 -9.14 1.29
C VAL A 345 6.66 -9.96 0.14
N ALA A 346 7.52 -10.55 -0.68
CA ALA A 346 7.11 -11.44 -1.76
C ALA A 346 6.53 -12.77 -1.19
N PRO A 347 5.56 -13.41 -1.87
CA PRO A 347 5.08 -14.74 -1.48
C PRO A 347 6.24 -15.74 -1.42
N GLY A 348 6.30 -16.58 -0.38
CA GLY A 348 7.46 -17.45 -0.11
C GLY A 348 7.87 -18.33 -1.29
N VAL A 349 6.92 -18.87 -2.06
CA VAL A 349 7.19 -19.66 -3.28
C VAL A 349 7.88 -18.83 -4.37
N GLN A 350 7.51 -17.56 -4.54
CA GLN A 350 8.11 -16.66 -5.53
C GLN A 350 9.47 -16.13 -5.08
N ALA A 351 9.63 -15.81 -3.79
CA ALA A 351 10.91 -15.43 -3.20
C ALA A 351 11.94 -16.57 -3.29
N LEU A 352 11.54 -17.79 -2.89
CA LEU A 352 12.37 -18.99 -2.99
C LEU A 352 12.67 -19.33 -4.44
N GLY A 353 11.67 -19.32 -5.33
CA GLY A 353 11.86 -19.59 -6.76
C GLY A 353 12.88 -18.64 -7.40
N MET A 354 12.72 -17.33 -7.23
CA MET A 354 13.68 -16.33 -7.72
C MET A 354 15.09 -16.57 -7.17
N THR A 355 15.21 -16.85 -5.86
CA THR A 355 16.52 -17.07 -5.22
C THR A 355 17.20 -18.34 -5.72
N LEU A 356 16.43 -19.43 -5.93
CA LEU A 356 16.94 -20.67 -6.51
C LEU A 356 17.33 -20.48 -7.98
N SER A 357 16.54 -19.75 -8.78
CA SER A 357 16.92 -19.42 -10.16
C SER A 357 18.22 -18.62 -10.23
N LEU A 358 18.40 -17.63 -9.35
CA LEU A 358 19.63 -16.84 -9.25
C LEU A 358 20.84 -17.67 -8.79
N LEU A 359 20.66 -18.61 -7.88
CA LEU A 359 21.71 -19.55 -7.48
C LEU A 359 22.06 -20.53 -8.61
N VAL A 360 21.08 -21.07 -9.32
CA VAL A 360 21.28 -22.01 -10.43
C VAL A 360 22.03 -21.34 -11.59
N ILE A 361 21.64 -20.14 -12.02
CA ILE A 361 22.39 -19.42 -13.07
C ILE A 361 23.80 -19.02 -12.61
N SER A 362 23.99 -18.68 -11.33
CA SER A 362 25.30 -18.40 -10.74
C SER A 362 26.24 -19.61 -10.70
N LEU A 363 25.69 -20.82 -10.62
CA LEU A 363 26.44 -22.08 -10.66
C LEU A 363 26.73 -22.56 -12.09
N ILE A 364 25.82 -22.30 -13.03
CA ILE A 364 25.97 -22.68 -14.45
C ILE A 364 26.88 -21.70 -15.21
N LYS A 365 26.73 -20.40 -14.96
CA LYS A 365 27.52 -19.32 -15.57
C LYS A 365 27.99 -18.35 -14.48
N PRO A 366 29.07 -18.65 -13.74
CA PRO A 366 29.67 -17.72 -12.80
C PRO A 366 30.18 -16.45 -13.51
N VAL A 367 30.20 -15.33 -12.79
CA VAL A 367 30.55 -14.00 -13.33
C VAL A 367 32.05 -13.76 -13.18
N ALA A 368 32.77 -14.02 -14.26
CA ALA A 368 34.20 -13.73 -14.40
C ALA A 368 34.49 -12.25 -14.70
N SER A 369 35.63 -11.78 -14.22
CA SER A 369 36.23 -10.48 -14.57
C SER A 369 36.69 -10.45 -16.04
N ALA A 370 36.68 -9.28 -16.69
CA ALA A 370 37.43 -9.08 -17.92
C ALA A 370 38.90 -8.76 -17.57
N ALA A 371 39.75 -8.55 -18.59
CA ALA A 371 41.12 -8.06 -18.36
C ALA A 371 41.13 -6.80 -17.49
N ARG A 372 42.16 -6.64 -16.64
CA ARG A 372 42.34 -5.49 -15.75
C ARG A 372 42.31 -4.17 -16.53
N TRP A 373 41.77 -3.11 -15.90
CA TRP A 373 41.89 -1.73 -16.39
C TRP A 373 43.35 -1.38 -16.75
N ASP A 374 43.58 -0.88 -17.96
CA ASP A 374 44.84 -0.25 -18.38
C ASP A 374 44.51 0.98 -19.26
N PRO A 375 44.74 2.22 -18.79
CA PRO A 375 44.37 3.44 -19.50
C PRO A 375 45.15 3.63 -20.81
N ARG A 376 46.24 2.88 -21.02
CA ARG A 376 47.06 2.92 -22.24
C ARG A 376 46.48 2.07 -23.37
N THR A 377 45.38 1.35 -23.12
CA THR A 377 44.77 0.41 -24.07
C THR A 377 43.28 0.73 -24.28
N VAL A 378 42.79 0.52 -25.49
CA VAL A 378 41.37 0.63 -25.84
C VAL A 378 40.88 -0.75 -26.31
N PRO A 379 40.06 -1.47 -25.52
CA PRO A 379 39.57 -2.80 -25.89
C PRO A 379 38.81 -2.79 -27.22
N GLN A 380 39.35 -3.47 -28.24
CA GLN A 380 38.73 -3.54 -29.58
C GLN A 380 37.54 -4.50 -29.66
N ALA A 381 37.46 -5.45 -28.74
CA ALA A 381 36.32 -6.35 -28.55
C ALA A 381 35.98 -6.40 -27.06
N LEU A 382 34.70 -6.23 -26.73
CA LEU A 382 34.21 -6.15 -25.36
C LEU A 382 32.87 -6.89 -25.26
N ASP A 383 32.71 -7.78 -24.28
CA ASP A 383 31.43 -8.41 -23.96
C ASP A 383 30.54 -7.38 -23.24
N ILE A 384 29.79 -6.60 -24.03
CA ILE A 384 28.93 -5.54 -23.52
C ILE A 384 27.65 -6.13 -22.91
N ASP A 385 27.49 -5.88 -21.62
CA ASP A 385 26.25 -6.11 -20.89
C ASP A 385 25.12 -5.21 -21.41
N TRP A 386 24.31 -5.74 -22.32
CA TRP A 386 23.18 -5.03 -22.92
C TRP A 386 22.03 -4.70 -21.94
N LEU A 387 22.01 -5.20 -20.70
CA LEU A 387 20.95 -4.86 -19.75
C LEU A 387 21.31 -3.64 -18.89
N MET A 388 22.55 -3.55 -18.40
CA MET A 388 23.01 -2.36 -17.66
C MET A 388 23.67 -1.31 -18.54
N LEU A 389 24.40 -1.69 -19.59
CA LEU A 389 25.30 -0.77 -20.31
C LEU A 389 24.77 -0.30 -21.68
N PHE A 390 23.54 -0.66 -22.09
CA PHE A 390 22.99 -0.28 -23.41
C PHE A 390 23.00 1.23 -23.69
N ALA A 391 22.98 2.08 -22.65
CA ALA A 391 23.09 3.52 -22.79
C ALA A 391 24.39 3.94 -23.50
N HIS A 392 25.50 3.24 -23.30
CA HIS A 392 26.79 3.60 -23.89
C HIS A 392 26.85 3.28 -25.40
N PRO A 393 26.52 2.06 -25.91
CA PRO A 393 26.35 1.84 -27.35
C PRO A 393 25.28 2.76 -27.98
N LEU A 394 24.18 3.04 -27.28
CA LEU A 394 23.15 3.96 -27.76
C LEU A 394 23.68 5.40 -27.90
N MET A 395 24.56 5.85 -27.00
CA MET A 395 25.25 7.14 -27.11
C MET A 395 26.11 7.20 -28.38
N TYR A 396 26.99 6.21 -28.58
CA TYR A 396 27.88 6.16 -29.75
C TYR A 396 27.12 5.99 -31.07
N ALA A 397 25.96 5.31 -31.04
CA ALA A 397 25.07 5.19 -32.20
C ALA A 397 24.18 6.43 -32.44
N THR A 398 24.20 7.43 -31.56
CA THR A 398 23.37 8.65 -31.70
C THR A 398 24.16 9.92 -31.37
N SER A 399 24.18 10.36 -30.10
CA SER A 399 25.09 11.34 -29.51
C SER A 399 24.84 11.48 -28.00
N PRO A 400 25.78 12.05 -27.22
CA PRO A 400 25.53 12.49 -25.84
C PRO A 400 24.25 13.33 -25.69
N ALA A 401 24.01 14.28 -26.61
CA ALA A 401 22.84 15.14 -26.61
C ALA A 401 21.53 14.38 -26.90
N ALA A 402 21.55 13.44 -27.85
CA ALA A 402 20.39 12.59 -28.14
C ALA A 402 20.03 11.69 -26.95
N LEU A 403 21.01 11.06 -26.30
CA LEU A 403 20.78 10.24 -25.11
C LEU A 403 20.20 11.06 -23.94
N TRP A 404 20.71 12.28 -23.72
CA TRP A 404 20.11 13.21 -22.76
C TRP A 404 18.67 13.58 -23.10
N ALA A 405 18.38 13.90 -24.37
CA ALA A 405 17.02 14.22 -24.81
C ALA A 405 16.06 13.02 -24.63
N MET A 406 16.53 11.79 -24.86
CA MET A 406 15.76 10.57 -24.60
C MET A 406 15.51 10.33 -23.11
N ALA A 407 16.54 10.45 -22.25
CA ALA A 407 16.42 10.24 -20.81
C ALA A 407 15.52 11.30 -20.13
N LEU A 408 15.71 12.57 -20.47
CA LEU A 408 14.88 13.68 -19.98
C LEU A 408 13.47 13.62 -20.56
N GLY A 409 13.32 13.30 -21.85
CA GLY A 409 12.03 13.13 -22.52
C GLY A 409 11.20 11.99 -21.93
N LEU A 410 11.81 10.83 -21.65
CA LEU A 410 11.17 9.71 -20.95
C LEU A 410 10.77 10.09 -19.52
N THR A 411 11.66 10.78 -18.79
CA THR A 411 11.39 11.23 -17.41
C THR A 411 10.23 12.23 -17.36
N ALA A 412 10.21 13.21 -18.27
CA ALA A 412 9.13 14.18 -18.41
C ALA A 412 7.83 13.48 -18.81
N LEU A 413 7.85 12.59 -19.81
CA LEU A 413 6.70 11.80 -20.23
C LEU A 413 6.10 11.03 -19.06
N LEU A 414 6.89 10.22 -18.35
CA LEU A 414 6.42 9.44 -17.21
C LEU A 414 5.86 10.35 -16.10
N THR A 415 6.51 11.47 -15.81
CA THR A 415 6.09 12.41 -14.75
C THR A 415 4.79 13.16 -15.10
N VAL A 416 4.60 13.52 -16.37
CA VAL A 416 3.47 14.35 -16.85
C VAL A 416 2.25 13.49 -17.27
N LEU A 417 2.45 12.22 -17.64
CA LEU A 417 1.40 11.27 -18.04
C LEU A 417 0.19 11.15 -17.07
N PRO A 418 0.34 11.20 -15.73
CA PRO A 418 -0.79 11.28 -14.78
C PRO A 418 -1.73 12.46 -14.99
N TYR A 419 -1.21 13.59 -15.45
CA TYR A 419 -1.92 14.86 -15.60
C TYR A 419 -2.58 15.00 -16.97
N LEU A 420 -1.93 14.51 -18.03
CA LEU A 420 -2.51 14.42 -19.38
C LEU A 420 -3.75 13.51 -19.42
N SER A 421 -3.74 12.45 -18.60
CA SER A 421 -4.80 11.45 -18.55
C SER A 421 -6.00 11.89 -17.69
N ARG A 422 -6.97 12.57 -18.32
CA ARG A 422 -8.27 12.83 -17.69
C ARG A 422 -8.95 11.50 -17.26
N LYS A 423 -9.35 11.43 -15.99
CA LYS A 423 -10.33 10.47 -15.45
C LYS A 423 -11.48 11.25 -14.82
N PRO A 424 -12.71 10.70 -14.76
CA PRO A 424 -13.81 11.35 -14.04
C PRO A 424 -13.41 11.59 -12.58
N LYS A 425 -13.75 12.78 -12.06
CA LYS A 425 -13.49 13.15 -10.66
C LYS A 425 -14.38 12.31 -9.74
N LEU A 426 -13.85 11.20 -9.24
CA LEU A 426 -14.48 10.40 -8.19
C LEU A 426 -14.66 11.27 -6.94
N VAL A 427 -15.87 11.31 -6.38
CA VAL A 427 -16.14 12.12 -5.19
C VAL A 427 -15.63 11.38 -3.95
N ALA A 428 -14.76 12.02 -3.16
CA ALA A 428 -14.27 11.44 -1.91
C ALA A 428 -15.42 11.16 -0.93
N ALA A 429 -15.26 10.10 -0.12
CA ALA A 429 -16.22 9.76 0.91
C ALA A 429 -16.42 10.92 1.89
N ARG A 430 -17.64 11.14 2.36
CA ARG A 430 -17.98 12.19 3.34
C ARG A 430 -18.42 11.55 4.66
N VAL A 431 -18.10 12.21 5.76
CA VAL A 431 -18.48 11.82 7.12
C VAL A 431 -19.68 12.65 7.53
N ASP A 432 -20.68 12.01 8.14
CA ASP A 432 -21.79 12.69 8.82
C ASP A 432 -21.48 12.76 10.32
N PRO A 433 -21.23 13.95 10.91
CA PRO A 433 -20.82 14.06 12.31
C PRO A 433 -21.88 13.58 13.31
N ALA A 434 -23.18 13.57 12.95
CA ALA A 434 -24.25 13.12 13.83
C ALA A 434 -24.37 11.58 13.87
N ASN A 435 -24.17 10.91 12.74
CA ASN A 435 -24.26 9.45 12.58
C ASN A 435 -22.89 8.74 12.72
N CYS A 436 -21.80 9.50 12.89
CA CYS A 436 -20.46 8.99 13.16
C CYS A 436 -20.16 8.90 14.67
N ASN A 437 -19.85 7.69 15.13
CA ASN A 437 -19.52 7.38 16.53
C ASN A 437 -18.01 7.15 16.77
N GLY A 438 -17.15 7.57 15.85
CA GLY A 438 -15.69 7.50 16.03
C GLY A 438 -15.06 6.09 16.04
N CYS A 439 -15.82 5.02 15.77
CA CYS A 439 -15.43 3.64 16.09
C CYS A 439 -14.27 3.01 15.28
N GLY A 440 -13.45 3.80 14.58
CA GLY A 440 -12.20 3.36 13.93
C GLY A 440 -12.30 2.40 12.73
N ARG A 441 -13.41 1.67 12.55
CA ARG A 441 -13.56 0.65 11.48
C ARG A 441 -13.25 1.20 10.08
N CYS A 442 -13.73 2.39 9.76
CA CYS A 442 -13.46 3.03 8.48
C CYS A 442 -11.97 3.35 8.23
N VAL A 443 -11.16 3.51 9.29
CA VAL A 443 -9.69 3.62 9.23
C VAL A 443 -9.07 2.24 9.01
N ALA A 444 -9.43 1.26 9.86
CA ALA A 444 -8.89 -0.10 9.84
C ALA A 444 -9.16 -0.87 8.52
N ASP A 445 -10.15 -0.43 7.75
CA ASP A 445 -10.57 -0.98 6.46
C ASP A 445 -10.01 -0.22 5.25
N CYS A 446 -9.37 0.94 5.42
CA CYS A 446 -8.98 1.81 4.30
C CYS A 446 -7.69 1.33 3.61
N PRO A 447 -7.70 0.88 2.33
CA PRO A 447 -6.49 0.39 1.65
C PRO A 447 -5.50 1.48 1.21
N TYR A 448 -5.72 2.73 1.64
CA TYR A 448 -5.06 3.95 1.15
C TYR A 448 -4.79 4.97 2.28
N GLU A 449 -5.10 4.63 3.54
CA GLU A 449 -4.93 5.51 4.70
C GLU A 449 -5.56 6.90 4.49
N ALA A 450 -6.70 6.91 3.80
CA ALA A 450 -7.47 8.09 3.44
C ALA A 450 -8.53 8.47 4.49
N VAL A 451 -8.52 7.81 5.65
CA VAL A 451 -9.45 8.05 6.76
C VAL A 451 -8.65 8.03 8.06
N SER A 452 -8.88 9.02 8.93
CA SER A 452 -8.39 9.06 10.31
C SER A 452 -9.56 9.26 11.28
N VAL A 453 -9.29 9.21 12.59
CA VAL A 453 -10.24 9.66 13.63
C VAL A 453 -9.57 10.78 14.43
N VAL A 454 -10.25 11.91 14.54
CA VAL A 454 -9.80 13.10 15.28
C VAL A 454 -11.00 13.59 16.11
N SER A 455 -10.78 13.95 17.38
CA SER A 455 -11.84 14.42 18.30
C SER A 455 -13.09 13.52 18.32
N GLY A 456 -12.91 12.19 18.26
CA GLY A 456 -14.00 11.21 18.27
C GLY A 456 -14.84 11.13 16.98
N LYS A 457 -14.42 11.78 15.88
CA LYS A 457 -15.10 11.73 14.58
C LYS A 457 -14.13 11.30 13.48
N ALA A 458 -14.65 10.62 12.46
CA ALA A 458 -13.84 10.28 11.30
C ALA A 458 -13.55 11.54 10.45
N ILE A 459 -12.38 11.60 9.81
CA ILE A 459 -12.03 12.61 8.81
C ILE A 459 -11.50 11.90 7.56
N VAL A 460 -11.84 12.39 6.37
CA VAL A 460 -11.43 11.80 5.09
C VAL A 460 -10.44 12.72 4.38
N LEU A 461 -9.26 12.17 4.08
CA LEU A 461 -8.22 12.81 3.26
C LEU A 461 -8.57 12.60 1.78
N ALA A 462 -9.19 13.62 1.17
CA ALA A 462 -9.75 13.53 -0.17
C ALA A 462 -8.71 13.20 -1.25
N GLU A 463 -7.47 13.65 -1.09
CA GLU A 463 -6.34 13.43 -1.99
C GLU A 463 -5.76 12.01 -1.94
N ARG A 464 -6.04 11.26 -0.86
CA ARG A 464 -5.79 9.81 -0.74
C ARG A 464 -7.03 8.96 -1.09
N CYS A 465 -8.22 9.57 -1.15
CA CYS A 465 -9.47 8.83 -1.21
C CYS A 465 -9.72 8.21 -2.59
N ALA A 466 -9.58 6.89 -2.68
CA ALA A 466 -9.97 6.11 -3.86
C ALA A 466 -11.50 6.05 -4.12
N ALA A 467 -12.31 6.77 -3.34
CA ALA A 467 -13.78 6.79 -3.39
C ALA A 467 -14.47 5.39 -3.39
N CYS A 468 -13.79 4.35 -2.92
CA CYS A 468 -14.14 2.95 -3.19
C CYS A 468 -15.31 2.37 -2.38
N GLY A 469 -15.87 3.13 -1.42
CA GLY A 469 -17.01 2.72 -0.60
C GLY A 469 -16.72 1.68 0.50
N ILE A 470 -15.51 1.13 0.58
CA ILE A 470 -15.12 0.10 1.56
C ILE A 470 -15.39 0.55 3.01
N CYS A 471 -15.17 1.83 3.30
CA CYS A 471 -15.44 2.47 4.58
C CYS A 471 -16.95 2.60 4.91
N ALA A 472 -17.80 2.86 3.91
CA ALA A 472 -19.25 2.88 4.08
C ALA A 472 -19.78 1.47 4.40
N GLY A 473 -19.20 0.44 3.77
CA GLY A 473 -19.47 -0.97 4.08
C GLY A 473 -18.96 -1.43 5.45
N ALA A 474 -17.96 -0.74 6.03
CA ALA A 474 -17.43 -1.00 7.36
C ALA A 474 -18.23 -0.31 8.49
N CYS A 475 -19.00 0.73 8.16
CA CYS A 475 -19.63 1.62 9.13
C CYS A 475 -20.83 0.96 9.83
N PRO A 476 -20.91 0.98 11.17
CA PRO A 476 -21.99 0.30 11.91
C PRO A 476 -23.38 0.92 11.66
N SER A 477 -23.47 2.21 11.34
CA SER A 477 -24.73 2.90 11.07
C SER A 477 -25.30 2.64 9.65
N SER A 478 -24.55 1.95 8.77
CA SER A 478 -24.95 1.53 7.42
C SER A 478 -25.91 0.32 7.36
N THR A 479 -26.63 0.01 8.45
CA THR A 479 -27.53 -1.15 8.47
C THR A 479 -28.90 -0.83 7.84
N PRO A 480 -29.38 -1.62 6.85
CA PRO A 480 -30.61 -1.31 6.11
C PRO A 480 -31.88 -1.43 6.96
N PHE A 481 -31.80 -2.16 8.08
CA PHE A 481 -32.87 -2.41 9.04
C PHE A 481 -33.25 -1.20 9.91
N ARG A 482 -32.56 -0.05 9.83
CA ARG A 482 -33.00 1.18 10.52
C ARG A 482 -34.36 1.64 9.97
N SER A 483 -35.32 1.85 10.85
CA SER A 483 -36.69 2.29 10.55
C SER A 483 -36.79 3.67 9.89
N ALA A 484 -35.78 4.52 10.08
CA ALA A 484 -35.71 5.84 9.47
C ALA A 484 -35.93 5.80 7.94
N ARG A 485 -36.74 6.73 7.42
CA ARG A 485 -37.12 6.83 5.99
C ARG A 485 -35.89 6.99 5.10
N GLU A 486 -35.03 7.94 5.46
CA GLU A 486 -33.68 8.09 4.93
C GLU A 486 -32.67 7.29 5.78
N LEU A 487 -31.55 6.86 5.17
CA LEU A 487 -30.52 6.06 5.84
C LEU A 487 -29.16 6.75 5.75
N VAL A 488 -28.94 7.69 6.66
CA VAL A 488 -27.66 8.39 6.81
C VAL A 488 -26.71 7.51 7.63
N SER A 489 -25.61 7.05 7.04
CA SER A 489 -24.51 6.39 7.76
C SER A 489 -23.51 7.44 8.27
N GLY A 490 -22.61 7.05 9.19
CA GLY A 490 -21.57 7.93 9.70
C GLY A 490 -20.44 8.24 8.69
N ILE A 491 -20.34 7.47 7.59
CA ILE A 491 -19.45 7.74 6.46
C ILE A 491 -20.02 7.07 5.21
N ASP A 492 -20.10 7.81 4.09
CA ASP A 492 -20.71 7.35 2.85
C ASP A 492 -20.07 7.95 1.59
N LEU A 493 -20.41 7.41 0.41
CA LEU A 493 -20.08 7.98 -0.89
C LEU A 493 -21.21 8.93 -1.35
N PRO A 494 -20.95 10.24 -1.57
CA PRO A 494 -22.00 11.18 -1.99
C PRO A 494 -22.67 10.81 -3.33
N ASP A 495 -21.94 10.14 -4.22
CA ASP A 495 -22.39 9.71 -5.54
C ASP A 495 -22.96 8.28 -5.57
N LEU A 496 -22.83 7.52 -4.47
CA LEU A 496 -23.30 6.14 -4.37
C LEU A 496 -23.63 5.79 -2.90
N THR A 497 -24.64 6.45 -2.32
CA THR A 497 -24.95 6.31 -0.89
C THR A 497 -25.50 4.93 -0.51
N VAL A 498 -25.30 4.52 0.75
CA VAL A 498 -25.95 3.35 1.37
C VAL A 498 -27.48 3.50 1.36
N HIS A 499 -28.01 4.72 1.46
CA HIS A 499 -29.43 4.98 1.24
C HIS A 499 -29.86 4.67 -0.21
N GLY A 500 -29.10 5.12 -1.20
CA GLY A 500 -29.32 4.80 -2.61
C GLY A 500 -29.24 3.30 -2.89
N LEU A 501 -28.29 2.60 -2.26
CA LEU A 501 -28.19 1.14 -2.31
C LEU A 501 -29.43 0.47 -1.70
N ARG A 502 -29.96 0.98 -0.57
CA ARG A 502 -31.20 0.46 0.05
C ARG A 502 -32.42 0.70 -0.83
N ARG A 503 -32.52 1.85 -1.50
CA ARG A 503 -33.59 2.14 -2.48
C ARG A 503 -33.52 1.16 -3.66
N ARG A 504 -32.34 0.98 -4.26
CA ARG A 504 -32.13 0.05 -5.38
C ARG A 504 -32.43 -1.40 -5.00
N LEU A 505 -32.07 -1.83 -3.78
CA LEU A 505 -32.44 -3.15 -3.28
C LEU A 505 -33.96 -3.30 -3.09
N ARG A 506 -34.63 -2.32 -2.47
CA ARG A 506 -36.08 -2.36 -2.25
C ARG A 506 -36.88 -2.38 -3.56
N GLY A 507 -36.42 -1.67 -4.59
CA GLY A 507 -37.02 -1.71 -5.93
C GLY A 507 -36.72 -2.98 -6.74
N ALA A 508 -35.89 -3.89 -6.21
CA ALA A 508 -35.54 -5.18 -6.81
C ALA A 508 -36.02 -6.36 -5.94
N LEU A 509 -37.04 -6.14 -5.10
CA LEU A 509 -37.62 -7.13 -4.20
C LEU A 509 -39.16 -7.07 -4.27
N PRO A 510 -39.87 -8.21 -4.18
CA PRO A 510 -39.34 -9.59 -4.10
C PRO A 510 -38.71 -10.03 -5.44
N ALA A 511 -37.78 -10.99 -5.38
CA ALA A 511 -37.10 -11.55 -6.56
C ALA A 511 -36.59 -12.97 -6.28
N PRO A 512 -36.50 -13.88 -7.27
CA PRO A 512 -35.94 -15.21 -7.04
C PRO A 512 -34.46 -15.13 -6.62
N GLU A 513 -33.66 -14.28 -7.28
CA GLU A 513 -32.25 -14.05 -6.96
C GLU A 513 -31.92 -12.56 -7.02
N VAL A 514 -31.16 -12.05 -6.04
CA VAL A 514 -30.62 -10.68 -6.05
C VAL A 514 -29.10 -10.72 -6.21
N VAL A 515 -28.58 -10.14 -7.30
CA VAL A 515 -27.14 -10.05 -7.54
C VAL A 515 -26.62 -8.66 -7.19
N PHE A 516 -25.68 -8.58 -6.24
CA PHE A 516 -24.78 -7.44 -6.08
C PHE A 516 -23.50 -7.70 -6.87
N ARG A 517 -22.96 -6.70 -7.57
CA ARG A 517 -21.71 -6.85 -8.33
C ARG A 517 -20.76 -5.68 -8.13
N CYS A 518 -19.46 -5.93 -8.19
CA CYS A 518 -18.48 -4.87 -8.39
C CYS A 518 -18.75 -4.15 -9.72
N GLU A 519 -18.57 -2.83 -9.79
CA GLU A 519 -18.62 -2.07 -11.06
C GLU A 519 -17.60 -2.61 -12.09
N GLN A 520 -16.52 -3.23 -11.63
CA GLN A 520 -15.47 -3.86 -12.45
C GLN A 520 -15.76 -5.34 -12.77
N ALA A 521 -16.95 -5.86 -12.42
CA ALA A 521 -17.40 -7.20 -12.79
C ALA A 521 -18.51 -7.12 -13.84
N SER A 522 -18.37 -7.92 -14.89
CA SER A 522 -19.35 -8.05 -15.98
C SER A 522 -20.69 -8.63 -15.50
N GLY A 523 -21.74 -8.43 -16.30
CA GLY A 523 -23.07 -9.00 -16.07
C GLY A 523 -24.08 -8.05 -15.40
N PRO A 524 -25.34 -8.48 -15.26
CA PRO A 524 -26.42 -7.70 -14.65
C PRO A 524 -26.31 -7.67 -13.11
N GLY A 525 -27.06 -6.77 -12.48
CA GLY A 525 -27.20 -6.71 -11.02
C GLY A 525 -26.95 -5.32 -10.42
N ILE A 526 -27.16 -5.22 -9.10
CA ILE A 526 -26.98 -4.00 -8.31
C ILE A 526 -25.47 -3.71 -8.19
N GLY A 527 -24.97 -2.91 -9.13
CA GLY A 527 -23.58 -2.44 -9.12
C GLY A 527 -23.23 -1.63 -7.87
N VAL A 528 -22.12 -1.99 -7.23
CA VAL A 528 -21.41 -1.26 -6.18
C VAL A 528 -19.95 -1.05 -6.59
N ARG A 529 -19.37 0.11 -6.29
CA ARG A 529 -18.01 0.47 -6.74
C ARG A 529 -16.92 -0.50 -6.34
N CYS A 530 -17.01 -1.06 -5.14
CA CYS A 530 -16.21 -2.19 -4.69
C CYS A 530 -17.11 -3.18 -3.96
N ILE A 531 -16.83 -4.48 -4.05
CA ILE A 531 -17.67 -5.49 -3.39
C ILE A 531 -17.64 -5.38 -1.85
N ALA A 532 -16.54 -4.91 -1.25
CA ALA A 532 -16.47 -4.55 0.16
C ALA A 532 -17.15 -3.20 0.52
N MET A 533 -17.81 -2.53 -0.42
CA MET A 533 -18.81 -1.51 -0.06
C MET A 533 -20.08 -2.17 0.51
N LEU A 534 -20.42 -3.40 0.10
CA LEU A 534 -21.63 -4.09 0.55
C LEU A 534 -21.54 -4.44 2.05
N PRO A 535 -22.41 -3.89 2.91
CA PRO A 535 -22.51 -4.35 4.30
C PRO A 535 -23.18 -5.73 4.32
N PRO A 536 -22.70 -6.74 5.08
CA PRO A 536 -23.34 -8.07 5.12
C PRO A 536 -24.80 -8.08 5.58
N SER A 537 -25.24 -7.03 6.27
CA SER A 537 -26.65 -6.83 6.62
C SER A 537 -27.57 -6.53 5.43
N PHE A 538 -27.04 -6.11 4.26
CA PHE A 538 -27.81 -6.02 3.01
C PHE A 538 -28.15 -7.39 2.43
N VAL A 539 -27.22 -8.36 2.53
CA VAL A 539 -27.48 -9.76 2.15
C VAL A 539 -28.57 -10.36 3.04
N GLU A 540 -28.48 -10.13 4.36
CA GLU A 540 -29.53 -10.55 5.31
C GLU A 540 -30.88 -9.84 5.02
N TYR A 541 -30.86 -8.54 4.71
CA TYR A 541 -32.07 -7.79 4.39
C TYR A 541 -32.76 -8.35 3.14
N ALA A 542 -32.03 -8.58 2.05
CA ALA A 542 -32.57 -9.14 0.82
C ALA A 542 -33.26 -10.49 1.06
N LEU A 543 -32.55 -11.43 1.71
CA LEU A 543 -33.08 -12.76 2.04
C LEU A 543 -34.33 -12.71 2.93
N ARG A 544 -34.42 -11.77 3.87
CA ARG A 544 -35.60 -11.59 4.75
C ARG A 544 -36.76 -10.82 4.10
N ASN A 545 -36.55 -10.17 2.96
CA ASN A 545 -37.54 -9.31 2.28
C ASN A 545 -37.88 -9.84 0.88
N GLY A 546 -37.88 -11.16 0.69
CA GLY A 546 -38.38 -11.81 -0.52
C GLY A 546 -37.33 -12.21 -1.57
N ALA A 547 -36.05 -12.34 -1.20
CA ALA A 547 -35.05 -13.02 -2.04
C ALA A 547 -34.88 -14.49 -1.64
N ARG A 548 -35.00 -15.44 -2.59
CA ARG A 548 -34.69 -16.87 -2.33
C ARG A 548 -33.18 -17.12 -2.28
N SER A 549 -32.41 -16.49 -3.18
CA SER A 549 -30.94 -16.44 -3.12
C SER A 549 -30.43 -15.00 -3.26
N VAL A 550 -29.20 -14.79 -2.79
CA VAL A 550 -28.44 -13.56 -3.04
C VAL A 550 -27.05 -13.93 -3.54
N LYS A 551 -26.51 -13.19 -4.51
CA LYS A 551 -25.12 -13.29 -4.95
C LYS A 551 -24.37 -11.99 -4.71
N ALA A 552 -23.08 -12.08 -4.44
CA ALA A 552 -22.14 -10.97 -4.45
C ALA A 552 -20.93 -11.31 -5.32
N VAL A 553 -20.71 -10.57 -6.41
CA VAL A 553 -19.64 -10.82 -7.39
C VAL A 553 -18.52 -9.79 -7.24
N GLY A 554 -17.33 -10.26 -6.87
CA GLY A 554 -16.11 -9.44 -6.77
C GLY A 554 -15.44 -9.16 -8.12
N CYS A 555 -14.31 -8.43 -8.07
CA CYS A 555 -13.39 -8.40 -9.22
C CYS A 555 -12.89 -9.84 -9.51
N GLY A 556 -12.59 -10.17 -10.77
CA GLY A 556 -11.97 -11.45 -11.15
C GLY A 556 -10.51 -11.55 -10.72
N ALA A 557 -9.59 -11.60 -11.69
CA ALA A 557 -8.14 -11.77 -11.48
C ALA A 557 -7.52 -10.87 -10.39
N GLU A 558 -7.72 -9.55 -10.46
CA GLU A 558 -7.14 -8.62 -9.47
C GLU A 558 -8.17 -7.63 -8.91
N CYS A 559 -8.10 -7.37 -7.61
CA CYS A 559 -8.97 -6.41 -6.96
C CYS A 559 -8.57 -4.97 -7.32
N ALA A 560 -9.41 -4.30 -8.11
CA ALA A 560 -9.20 -2.91 -8.52
C ALA A 560 -8.92 -1.95 -7.35
N TYR A 561 -9.46 -2.23 -6.16
CA TYR A 561 -9.26 -1.45 -4.93
C TYR A 561 -8.38 -2.16 -3.87
N ARG A 562 -7.34 -2.88 -4.32
CA ARG A 562 -6.34 -3.61 -3.53
C ARG A 562 -6.90 -4.69 -2.59
N LEU A 563 -7.46 -4.30 -1.45
CA LEU A 563 -7.90 -5.21 -0.38
C LEU A 563 -9.41 -5.52 -0.45
N GLY A 564 -10.14 -4.91 -1.39
CA GLY A 564 -11.61 -4.98 -1.44
C GLY A 564 -12.22 -6.39 -1.52
N LEU A 565 -11.60 -7.35 -2.21
CA LEU A 565 -12.10 -8.73 -2.22
C LEU A 565 -11.79 -9.46 -0.90
N ALA A 566 -10.60 -9.25 -0.33
CA ALA A 566 -10.20 -9.85 0.94
C ALA A 566 -11.03 -9.32 2.13
N LEU A 567 -11.28 -8.01 2.20
CA LEU A 567 -12.12 -7.41 3.23
C LEU A 567 -13.60 -7.85 3.13
N ALA A 568 -14.10 -8.09 1.91
CA ALA A 568 -15.43 -8.69 1.72
C ALA A 568 -15.43 -10.15 2.21
N ASP A 569 -14.43 -10.94 1.82
CA ASP A 569 -14.27 -12.33 2.30
C ASP A 569 -14.24 -12.41 3.82
N GLU A 570 -13.42 -11.60 4.48
CA GLU A 570 -13.25 -11.58 5.94
C GLU A 570 -14.56 -11.24 6.68
N ARG A 571 -15.39 -10.35 6.11
CA ARG A 571 -16.71 -10.01 6.66
C ARG A 571 -17.75 -11.11 6.41
N PHE A 572 -17.79 -11.70 5.21
CA PHE A 572 -18.74 -12.77 4.84
C PHE A 572 -18.40 -14.09 5.54
N SER A 573 -17.11 -14.44 5.66
CA SER A 573 -16.59 -15.56 6.45
C SER A 573 -16.59 -15.30 7.97
N ARG A 574 -17.12 -14.15 8.41
CA ARG A 574 -17.33 -13.77 9.82
C ARG A 574 -16.04 -13.60 10.64
N ARG A 575 -14.88 -13.63 9.99
CA ARG A 575 -13.55 -13.37 10.59
C ARG A 575 -13.38 -11.92 11.03
N ARG A 576 -14.15 -10.99 10.45
CA ARG A 576 -13.96 -9.54 10.65
C ARG A 576 -15.28 -8.76 10.63
N ASP A 577 -15.30 -7.62 11.33
CA ASP A 577 -16.47 -6.76 11.43
C ASP A 577 -16.67 -5.85 10.19
N PRO A 578 -17.92 -5.46 9.88
CA PRO A 578 -19.17 -6.06 10.36
C PRO A 578 -19.35 -7.49 9.82
N LYS A 579 -19.70 -8.44 10.69
CA LYS A 579 -19.80 -9.88 10.35
C LYS A 579 -21.15 -10.24 9.71
N LEU A 580 -21.15 -11.18 8.78
CA LEU A 580 -22.38 -11.84 8.32
C LEU A 580 -23.02 -12.68 9.46
N ARG A 581 -24.35 -12.61 9.63
CA ARG A 581 -25.03 -13.35 10.72
C ARG A 581 -24.91 -14.88 10.58
N PRO A 582 -24.94 -15.63 11.70
CA PRO A 582 -24.98 -17.09 11.70
C PRO A 582 -26.09 -17.73 10.86
N THR A 583 -27.24 -17.07 10.78
CA THR A 583 -28.46 -17.47 10.06
C THR A 583 -28.34 -17.50 8.54
N VAL A 584 -27.35 -16.81 7.96
CA VAL A 584 -27.10 -16.82 6.51
C VAL A 584 -25.97 -17.81 6.21
N ARG A 585 -26.24 -18.78 5.35
CA ARG A 585 -25.23 -19.64 4.72
C ARG A 585 -24.52 -18.83 3.64
N VAL A 586 -23.20 -18.98 3.54
CA VAL A 586 -22.39 -18.50 2.43
C VAL A 586 -21.64 -19.67 1.81
N LYS A 587 -21.64 -19.76 0.48
CA LYS A 587 -20.71 -20.55 -0.32
C LYS A 587 -19.90 -19.58 -1.16
N ARG A 588 -18.58 -19.77 -1.23
CA ARG A 588 -17.71 -18.99 -2.12
C ARG A 588 -17.20 -19.89 -3.24
N LYS A 589 -17.19 -19.37 -4.46
CA LYS A 589 -16.45 -19.92 -5.59
C LYS A 589 -15.66 -18.76 -6.21
N ASP A 590 -14.33 -18.83 -6.18
CA ASP A 590 -13.42 -17.84 -6.76
C ASP A 590 -13.68 -16.40 -6.27
N ASN A 591 -14.30 -15.54 -7.10
CA ASN A 591 -14.71 -14.17 -6.74
C ASN A 591 -16.22 -14.02 -6.44
N GLU A 592 -17.03 -15.07 -6.60
CA GLU A 592 -18.46 -15.08 -6.32
C GLU A 592 -18.77 -15.64 -4.91
N TYR A 593 -19.71 -14.98 -4.23
CA TYR A 593 -20.33 -15.45 -3.00
C TYR A 593 -21.81 -15.67 -3.24
N SER A 594 -22.28 -16.91 -3.04
CA SER A 594 -23.70 -17.28 -3.07
C SER A 594 -24.22 -17.42 -1.64
N PHE A 595 -25.36 -16.81 -1.34
CA PHE A 595 -25.97 -16.76 -0.01
C PHE A 595 -27.41 -17.25 -0.02
N ALA A 596 -27.79 -17.94 1.06
CA ALA A 596 -29.15 -18.35 1.36
C ALA A 596 -29.38 -18.35 2.87
N LEU A 597 -30.64 -18.37 3.32
CA LEU A 597 -30.94 -18.66 4.73
C LEU A 597 -30.54 -20.10 5.08
N ARG A 598 -30.41 -20.40 6.37
CA ARG A 598 -30.21 -21.77 6.88
C ARG A 598 -31.47 -22.60 6.73
#